data_AF-A0A4U9VEL8-F1
#
_entry.id   AF-A0A4U9VEL8-F1
#
_cell.length_a   1.000
_cell.length_b   1.000
_cell.length_c   1.000
_cell.angle_alpha   90.00
_cell.angle_beta   90.00
_cell.angle_gamma   90.00
#
_symmetry.space_group_name_H-M   'P 1'
#
loop_
_entity.id
_entity.type
_entity.pdbx_description
1 polymer ?
#
loop_
_entity_poly.entity_id
_entity_poly.type
_entity_poly.pdbx_seq_one_letter_code
_entity_poly.pdbx_strand_id
1 'polypeptide(L)'
;MNTSHTPVRRFSRNYILIAIAVLTTVYGLFLASAFHLRVYSIGVLVLLIPFFEIRSRQLIMQLFILLFICLQVSSISVFDRLPYQLLISSQPFWPAVQRGLPLALGCCLLVHLIFRKKTSIARLYGIQLPIMIAACTWYVRMLLIMNNCQHIPNAKAVRLPAVVVQKCPACCDIHELWLSLTFEGKQQTVPIDVHPQLHERTKEGDTLRLTMHPGVYGWPWYHKDIKRRYE
;
A
#
# COMPACT_ATOMS: atom_id res chain seq x y z
N MET A 1 -1.15 -3.42 -60.25
CA MET A 1 -1.66 -2.58 -59.16
C MET A 1 -1.31 -3.24 -57.84
N ASN A 2 -0.29 -2.73 -57.15
CA ASN A 2 0.07 -3.19 -55.81
C ASN A 2 -0.89 -2.55 -54.80
N THR A 3 -1.83 -3.33 -54.28
CA THR A 3 -2.63 -2.92 -53.12
C THR A 3 -1.74 -2.99 -51.88
N SER A 4 -1.23 -1.84 -51.46
CA SER A 4 -0.60 -1.63 -50.17
C SER A 4 -1.63 -1.86 -49.07
N HIS A 5 -1.61 -3.05 -48.47
CA HIS A 5 -2.29 -3.26 -47.19
C HIS A 5 -1.58 -2.42 -46.13
N THR A 6 -2.15 -1.26 -45.79
CA THR A 6 -1.83 -0.55 -44.56
C THR A 6 -2.04 -1.54 -43.40
N PRO A 7 -1.02 -1.83 -42.57
CA PRO A 7 -1.21 -2.71 -41.45
C PRO A 7 -2.08 -1.98 -40.44
N VAL A 8 -3.37 -2.30 -40.40
CA VAL A 8 -4.27 -1.89 -39.31
C VAL A 8 -3.59 -2.31 -38.02
N ARG A 9 -3.06 -1.31 -37.29
CA ARG A 9 -2.35 -1.48 -36.03
C ARG A 9 -3.38 -2.00 -35.02
N ARG A 10 -3.56 -3.32 -34.96
CA ARG A 10 -4.48 -3.95 -33.99
C ARG A 10 -4.08 -3.47 -32.61
N PHE A 11 -4.98 -2.75 -31.94
CA PHE A 11 -4.82 -2.41 -30.54
C PHE A 11 -4.56 -3.70 -29.77
N SER A 12 -3.33 -3.83 -29.26
CA SER A 12 -2.98 -4.97 -28.43
C SER A 12 -3.72 -4.85 -27.09
N ARG A 13 -4.14 -6.00 -26.53
CA ARG A 13 -4.78 -6.10 -25.21
C ARG A 13 -4.04 -5.27 -24.14
N ASN A 14 -2.71 -5.24 -24.21
CA ASN A 14 -1.88 -4.50 -23.27
C ASN A 14 -2.11 -2.98 -23.33
N TYR A 15 -2.45 -2.39 -24.48
CA TYR A 15 -2.78 -0.96 -24.55
C TYR A 15 -4.07 -0.62 -23.80
N ILE A 16 -5.10 -1.45 -23.94
CA ILE A 16 -6.36 -1.28 -23.21
C ILE A 16 -6.12 -1.41 -21.71
N LEU A 17 -5.37 -2.45 -21.30
CA LEU A 17 -5.03 -2.65 -19.89
C LEU A 17 -4.23 -1.48 -19.31
N ILE A 18 -3.32 -0.89 -20.08
CA ILE A 18 -2.57 0.30 -19.65
C ILE A 18 -3.44 1.54 -19.57
N ALA A 19 -4.34 1.76 -20.54
CA ALA A 19 -5.29 2.87 -20.44
C ALA A 19 -6.13 2.75 -19.16
N ILE A 20 -6.63 1.56 -18.84
CA ILE A 20 -7.34 1.29 -17.58
C ILE A 20 -6.43 1.55 -16.38
N ALA A 21 -5.18 1.09 -16.40
CA ALA A 21 -4.24 1.28 -15.29
C ALA A 21 -3.94 2.76 -15.04
N VAL A 22 -3.69 3.54 -16.08
CA VAL A 22 -3.44 4.99 -15.99
C VAL A 22 -4.68 5.70 -15.45
N LEU A 23 -5.86 5.43 -16.00
CA LEU A 23 -7.12 6.03 -15.53
C LEU A 23 -7.40 5.68 -14.06
N THR A 24 -7.18 4.42 -13.67
CA THR A 24 -7.33 3.95 -12.29
C THR A 24 -6.35 4.65 -11.35
N THR A 25 -5.12 4.87 -11.80
CA THR A 25 -4.09 5.59 -11.04
C THR A 25 -4.45 7.05 -10.85
N VAL A 26 -4.88 7.74 -11.93
CA VAL A 26 -5.35 9.14 -11.86
C VAL A 26 -6.54 9.25 -10.91
N TYR A 27 -7.50 8.34 -11.02
CA TYR A 27 -8.63 8.26 -10.10
C TYR A 27 -8.18 8.12 -8.64
N GLY A 28 -7.33 7.13 -8.33
CA GLY A 28 -6.85 6.88 -6.97
C GLY A 28 -6.04 8.04 -6.38
N LEU A 29 -5.24 8.73 -7.19
CA LEU A 29 -4.38 9.81 -6.72
C LEU A 29 -5.13 11.13 -6.49
N PHE A 30 -6.02 11.49 -7.41
CA PHE A 30 -6.59 12.84 -7.48
C PHE A 30 -8.09 12.91 -7.26
N LEU A 31 -8.86 11.89 -7.66
CA LEU A 31 -10.34 11.95 -7.59
C LEU A 31 -10.92 11.21 -6.38
N ALA A 32 -10.24 10.18 -5.88
CA ALA A 32 -10.72 9.40 -4.75
C ALA A 32 -10.71 10.23 -3.45
N SER A 33 -11.91 10.61 -3.01
CA SER A 33 -12.17 11.40 -1.81
C SER A 33 -11.96 10.60 -0.52
N ALA A 34 -12.30 9.31 -0.52
CA ALA A 34 -12.18 8.44 0.63
C ALA A 34 -10.96 7.51 0.55
N PHE A 35 -10.35 7.25 1.72
CA PHE A 35 -9.15 6.40 1.82
C PHE A 35 -9.37 4.99 1.25
N HIS A 36 -10.51 4.35 1.55
CA HIS A 36 -10.82 3.01 1.05
C HIS A 36 -10.92 2.94 -0.48
N LEU A 37 -11.38 4.00 -1.15
CA LEU A 37 -11.43 4.07 -2.61
C LEU A 37 -10.03 4.05 -3.22
N ARG A 38 -9.06 4.70 -2.58
CA ARG A 38 -7.64 4.69 -2.99
C ARG A 38 -7.01 3.31 -2.83
N VAL A 39 -7.37 2.60 -1.75
CA VAL A 39 -6.95 1.21 -1.56
C VAL A 39 -7.56 0.32 -2.65
N TYR A 40 -8.87 0.44 -2.90
CA TYR A 40 -9.54 -0.38 -3.93
C TYR A 40 -9.04 -0.11 -5.36
N SER A 41 -8.61 1.12 -5.68
CA SER A 41 -7.99 1.39 -6.99
C SER A 41 -6.68 0.60 -7.18
N ILE A 42 -5.89 0.39 -6.10
CA ILE A 42 -4.72 -0.50 -6.16
C ILE A 42 -5.16 -1.94 -6.44
N GLY A 43 -6.24 -2.39 -5.80
CA GLY A 43 -6.83 -3.71 -6.05
C GLY A 43 -7.16 -3.95 -7.53
N VAL A 44 -7.74 -2.95 -8.20
CA VAL A 44 -7.97 -2.98 -9.65
C VAL A 44 -6.66 -3.14 -10.41
N LEU A 45 -5.61 -2.38 -10.08
CA LEU A 45 -4.29 -2.51 -10.73
C LEU A 45 -3.69 -3.91 -10.57
N VAL A 46 -3.79 -4.50 -9.37
CA VAL A 46 -3.32 -5.86 -9.09
C VAL A 46 -4.04 -6.88 -9.97
N LEU A 47 -5.36 -6.73 -10.13
CA LEU A 47 -6.17 -7.62 -10.96
C LEU A 47 -5.82 -7.56 -12.46
N LEU A 48 -5.16 -6.50 -12.94
CA LEU A 48 -4.75 -6.38 -14.36
C LEU A 48 -3.47 -7.17 -14.69
N ILE A 49 -2.61 -7.43 -13.70
CA ILE A 49 -1.31 -8.09 -13.86
C ILE A 49 -1.39 -9.44 -14.62
N PRO A 50 -2.30 -10.38 -14.28
CA PRO A 50 -2.31 -11.69 -14.93
C PRO A 50 -2.88 -11.61 -16.36
N PHE A 51 -3.70 -10.60 -16.67
CA PHE A 51 -4.22 -10.37 -18.03
C PHE A 51 -3.18 -9.76 -18.97
N PHE A 52 -2.10 -9.22 -18.41
CA PHE A 52 -1.03 -8.62 -19.18
C PHE A 52 -0.32 -9.67 -20.03
N GLU A 53 -0.18 -9.45 -21.32
CA GLU A 53 0.55 -10.39 -22.15
C GLU A 53 2.04 -10.10 -22.07
N ILE A 54 2.86 -11.02 -21.55
CA ILE A 54 4.33 -10.89 -21.58
C ILE A 54 4.84 -11.63 -22.83
N ARG A 55 5.33 -10.87 -23.81
CA ARG A 55 6.07 -11.38 -24.99
C ARG A 55 7.43 -10.71 -25.03
N SER A 56 8.42 -11.36 -25.65
CA SER A 56 9.79 -10.86 -25.84
C SER A 56 9.91 -9.60 -26.72
N ARG A 57 8.80 -8.93 -27.02
CA ARG A 57 8.81 -7.65 -27.76
C ARG A 57 9.06 -6.53 -26.77
N GLN A 58 10.07 -5.71 -27.04
CA GLN A 58 10.48 -4.56 -26.21
C GLN A 58 9.30 -3.67 -25.78
N LEU A 59 8.38 -3.39 -26.69
CA LEU A 59 7.16 -2.60 -26.45
C LEU A 59 6.25 -3.20 -25.35
N ILE A 60 6.15 -4.52 -25.29
CA ILE A 60 5.31 -5.20 -24.30
C ILE A 60 5.94 -5.12 -22.91
N MET A 61 7.26 -5.21 -22.82
CA MET A 61 8.00 -5.01 -21.57
C MET A 61 7.86 -3.56 -21.06
N GLN A 62 7.92 -2.56 -21.95
CA GLN A 62 7.68 -1.15 -21.59
C GLN A 62 6.29 -0.94 -20.99
N LEU A 63 5.26 -1.53 -21.61
CA LEU A 63 3.90 -1.41 -21.08
C LEU A 63 3.79 -2.12 -19.72
N PHE A 64 4.45 -3.27 -19.51
CA PHE A 64 4.48 -3.92 -18.19
C PHE A 64 5.14 -3.03 -17.11
N ILE A 65 6.25 -2.37 -17.45
CA ILE A 65 6.93 -1.42 -16.56
C ILE A 65 5.98 -0.27 -16.18
N LEU A 66 5.20 0.25 -17.13
CA LEU A 66 4.24 1.32 -16.85
C LEU A 66 3.15 0.89 -15.87
N LEU A 67 2.63 -0.34 -15.97
CA LEU A 67 1.70 -0.91 -14.99
C LEU A 67 2.35 -0.99 -13.60
N PHE A 68 3.62 -1.41 -13.53
CA PHE A 68 4.36 -1.48 -12.28
C PHE A 68 4.52 -0.09 -11.65
N ILE A 69 4.88 0.93 -12.44
CA ILE A 69 4.97 2.32 -11.98
C ILE A 69 3.63 2.79 -11.41
N CYS A 70 2.52 2.53 -12.12
CA CYS A 70 1.17 2.87 -11.67
C CYS A 70 0.86 2.28 -10.28
N LEU A 71 1.22 1.00 -10.07
CA LEU A 71 1.02 0.30 -8.79
C LEU A 71 1.90 0.90 -7.68
N GLN A 72 3.17 1.19 -7.96
CA GLN A 72 4.10 1.77 -6.98
C GLN A 72 3.67 3.19 -6.56
N VAL A 73 3.37 4.06 -7.52
CA VAL A 73 2.93 5.44 -7.23
C VAL A 73 1.64 5.43 -6.42
N SER A 74 0.65 4.60 -6.81
CA SER A 74 -0.60 4.46 -6.06
C SER A 74 -0.34 3.95 -4.63
N SER A 75 0.54 2.96 -4.48
CA SER A 75 0.91 2.40 -3.18
C SER A 75 1.59 3.42 -2.28
N ILE A 76 2.60 4.13 -2.78
CA ILE A 76 3.33 5.16 -2.03
C ILE A 76 2.34 6.25 -1.58
N SER A 77 1.48 6.73 -2.47
CA SER A 77 0.49 7.76 -2.13
C SER A 77 -0.47 7.30 -1.03
N VAL A 78 -0.89 6.04 -1.03
CA VAL A 78 -1.72 5.48 0.05
C VAL A 78 -0.95 5.44 1.37
N PHE A 79 0.30 4.98 1.38
CA PHE A 79 1.10 4.88 2.60
C PHE A 79 1.49 6.22 3.21
N ASP A 80 1.79 7.20 2.36
CA ASP A 80 2.13 8.56 2.75
C ASP A 80 0.91 9.26 3.38
N ARG A 81 -0.26 9.10 2.76
CA ARG A 81 -1.51 9.71 3.23
C ARG A 81 -2.24 8.91 4.33
N LEU A 82 -1.66 7.83 4.83
CA LEU A 82 -2.22 7.06 5.96
C LEU A 82 -2.11 7.89 7.24
N PRO A 83 -3.22 8.30 7.89
CA PRO A 83 -3.17 9.12 9.10
C PRO A 83 -2.78 8.32 10.35
N TYR A 84 -2.51 7.02 10.21
CA TYR A 84 -2.22 6.08 11.30
C TYR A 84 -1.13 5.08 10.92
N GLN A 85 -0.45 4.55 11.94
CA GLN A 85 0.61 3.56 11.80
C GLN A 85 0.44 2.46 12.84
N LEU A 86 0.73 1.22 12.45
CA LEU A 86 0.85 0.12 13.39
C LEU A 86 2.24 0.13 14.01
N LEU A 87 2.32 -0.36 15.25
CA LEU A 87 3.61 -0.75 15.82
C LEU A 87 4.33 -1.75 14.90
N ILE A 88 5.66 -1.69 14.86
CA ILE A 88 6.49 -2.57 14.02
C ILE A 88 6.22 -4.04 14.35
N SER A 89 6.06 -4.33 15.64
CA SER A 89 5.71 -5.64 16.17
C SER A 89 4.34 -6.17 15.70
N SER A 90 3.44 -5.30 15.24
CA SER A 90 2.07 -5.64 14.86
C SER A 90 1.83 -5.63 13.35
N GLN A 91 2.89 -5.64 12.55
CA GLN A 91 2.78 -5.65 11.09
C GLN A 91 2.22 -7.00 10.57
N PRO A 92 1.11 -7.01 9.80
CA PRO A 92 0.41 -8.24 9.46
C PRO A 92 1.02 -8.92 8.22
N PHE A 93 2.32 -9.20 8.23
CA PHE A 93 3.02 -9.81 7.09
C PHE A 93 2.54 -11.24 6.81
N TRP A 94 2.64 -12.14 7.79
CA TRP A 94 2.22 -13.54 7.61
C TRP A 94 0.74 -13.71 7.29
N PRO A 95 -0.20 -13.03 7.98
CA PRO A 95 -1.60 -13.06 7.60
C PRO A 95 -1.83 -12.58 6.16
N ALA A 96 -1.07 -11.58 5.69
CA ALA A 96 -1.15 -11.09 4.32
C ALA A 96 -0.67 -12.13 3.31
N VAL A 97 0.43 -12.84 3.59
CA VAL A 97 0.93 -13.94 2.72
C VAL A 97 -0.10 -15.07 2.64
N GLN A 98 -0.63 -15.51 3.79
CA GLN A 98 -1.60 -16.60 3.87
C GLN A 98 -2.87 -16.34 3.05
N ARG A 99 -3.34 -15.09 3.00
CA ARG A 99 -4.52 -14.69 2.22
C ARG A 99 -4.16 -14.24 0.80
N GLY A 100 -2.97 -13.70 0.57
CA GLY A 100 -2.50 -13.21 -0.73
C GLY A 100 -2.16 -14.34 -1.69
N LEU A 101 -1.58 -15.44 -1.20
CA LEU A 101 -1.23 -16.61 -2.00
C LEU A 101 -2.45 -17.25 -2.70
N PRO A 102 -3.54 -17.63 -2.01
CA PRO A 102 -4.71 -18.21 -2.67
C PRO A 102 -5.38 -17.22 -3.63
N LEU A 103 -5.36 -15.92 -3.33
CA LEU A 103 -5.89 -14.89 -4.22
C LEU A 103 -5.08 -14.83 -5.54
N ALA A 104 -3.75 -14.84 -5.44
CA ALA A 104 -2.86 -14.85 -6.60
C ALA A 104 -3.07 -16.10 -7.46
N LEU A 105 -3.14 -17.28 -6.83
CA LEU A 105 -3.41 -18.55 -7.50
C LEU A 105 -4.77 -18.53 -8.20
N GLY A 106 -5.83 -18.07 -7.53
CA GLY A 106 -7.17 -17.95 -8.09
C GLY A 106 -7.22 -17.04 -9.32
N CYS A 107 -6.55 -15.89 -9.26
CA CYS A 107 -6.47 -14.95 -10.38
C CYS A 107 -5.72 -15.56 -11.59
N CYS A 108 -4.56 -16.19 -11.35
CA CYS A 108 -3.81 -16.87 -12.40
C CYS A 108 -4.59 -18.04 -13.01
N LEU A 109 -5.29 -18.84 -12.18
CA LEU A 109 -6.14 -19.93 -12.64
C LEU A 109 -7.28 -19.41 -13.52
N LEU A 110 -7.95 -18.33 -13.11
CA LEU A 110 -9.01 -17.70 -13.91
C LEU A 110 -8.51 -17.29 -15.29
N VAL A 111 -7.34 -16.64 -15.37
CA VAL A 111 -6.72 -16.26 -16.64
C VAL A 111 -6.34 -17.51 -17.47
N HIS A 112 -5.82 -18.55 -16.83
CA HIS A 112 -5.50 -19.81 -17.50
C HIS A 112 -6.76 -20.45 -18.14
N LEU A 113 -7.89 -20.42 -17.44
CA LEU A 113 -9.17 -20.95 -17.93
C LEU A 113 -9.73 -20.12 -19.09
N ILE A 114 -9.73 -18.79 -18.98
CA ILE A 114 -10.25 -17.88 -20.01
C ILE A 114 -9.40 -17.94 -21.30
N PHE A 115 -8.07 -18.04 -21.17
CA PHE A 115 -7.14 -17.96 -22.30
C PHE A 115 -6.41 -19.28 -22.57
N ARG A 116 -7.03 -20.43 -22.25
CA ARG A 116 -6.46 -21.79 -22.24
C ARG A 116 -5.61 -22.17 -23.46
N LYS A 117 -5.94 -21.64 -24.66
CA LYS A 117 -5.20 -21.91 -25.92
C LYS A 117 -4.14 -20.86 -26.30
N LYS A 118 -4.09 -19.70 -25.63
CA LYS A 118 -3.24 -18.55 -26.00
C LYS A 118 -2.18 -18.20 -24.95
N THR A 119 -2.29 -18.76 -23.74
CA THR A 119 -1.39 -18.43 -22.63
C THR A 119 -0.31 -19.48 -22.47
N SER A 120 0.95 -19.05 -22.50
CA SER A 120 2.10 -19.90 -22.16
C SER A 120 2.10 -20.20 -20.66
N ILE A 121 1.96 -21.48 -20.30
CA ILE A 121 1.97 -21.96 -18.90
C ILE A 121 3.27 -21.51 -18.21
N ALA A 122 4.42 -21.67 -18.88
CA ALA A 122 5.71 -21.27 -18.34
C ALA A 122 5.79 -19.78 -17.99
N ARG A 123 5.20 -18.89 -18.81
CA ARG A 123 5.21 -17.44 -18.52
C ARG A 123 4.21 -17.07 -17.42
N LEU A 124 3.02 -17.67 -17.45
CA LEU A 124 1.98 -17.39 -16.46
C LEU A 124 2.44 -17.82 -15.06
N TYR A 125 2.94 -19.05 -14.92
CA TYR A 125 3.34 -19.59 -13.61
C TYR A 125 4.79 -19.27 -13.23
N GLY A 126 5.69 -19.06 -14.19
CA GLY A 126 7.10 -18.74 -13.92
C GLY A 126 7.40 -17.25 -13.73
N ILE A 127 6.58 -16.35 -14.28
CA ILE A 127 6.81 -14.90 -14.19
C ILE A 127 5.63 -14.18 -13.55
N GLN A 128 4.41 -14.36 -14.09
CA GLN A 128 3.26 -13.60 -13.61
C GLN A 128 2.81 -14.02 -12.21
N LEU A 129 2.85 -15.32 -11.88
CA LEU A 129 2.45 -15.82 -10.58
C LEU A 129 3.32 -15.27 -9.42
N PRO A 130 4.67 -15.29 -9.47
CA PRO A 130 5.49 -14.65 -8.45
C PRO A 130 5.17 -13.18 -8.22
N ILE A 131 4.96 -12.43 -9.32
CA ILE A 131 4.59 -11.01 -9.28
C ILE A 131 3.21 -10.84 -8.65
N MET A 132 2.25 -11.71 -9.01
CA MET A 132 0.93 -11.73 -8.41
C MET A 132 0.96 -12.04 -6.93
N ILE A 133 1.79 -12.99 -6.48
CA ILE A 133 1.96 -13.29 -5.05
C ILE A 133 2.44 -12.05 -4.30
N ALA A 134 3.46 -11.36 -4.82
CA ALA A 134 3.96 -10.13 -4.21
C ALA A 134 2.88 -9.04 -4.18
N ALA A 135 2.21 -8.80 -5.31
CA ALA A 135 1.19 -7.75 -5.46
C ALA A 135 -0.06 -8.02 -4.59
N CYS A 136 -0.56 -9.26 -4.58
CA CYS A 136 -1.68 -9.68 -3.74
C CYS A 136 -1.32 -9.63 -2.26
N THR A 137 -0.14 -10.10 -1.86
CA THR A 137 0.33 -10.00 -0.46
C THR A 137 0.36 -8.55 -0.01
N TRP A 138 0.92 -7.67 -0.84
CA TRP A 138 0.99 -6.24 -0.55
C TRP A 138 -0.40 -5.60 -0.43
N TYR A 139 -1.29 -5.88 -1.37
CA TYR A 139 -2.66 -5.36 -1.36
C TYR A 139 -3.47 -5.88 -0.15
N VAL A 140 -3.39 -7.18 0.15
CA VAL A 140 -4.05 -7.77 1.31
C VAL A 140 -3.52 -7.16 2.60
N ARG A 141 -2.20 -6.91 2.70
CA ARG A 141 -1.62 -6.21 3.85
C ARG A 141 -2.26 -4.83 4.04
N MET A 142 -2.46 -4.06 2.96
CA MET A 142 -3.16 -2.77 3.05
C MET A 142 -4.60 -2.92 3.54
N LEU A 143 -5.35 -3.89 3.01
CA LEU A 143 -6.72 -4.16 3.45
C LEU A 143 -6.78 -4.53 4.93
N LEU A 144 -5.86 -5.37 5.39
CA LEU A 144 -5.74 -5.78 6.79
C LEU A 144 -5.45 -4.59 7.69
N ILE A 145 -4.51 -3.73 7.31
CA ILE A 145 -4.17 -2.49 8.04
C ILE A 145 -5.37 -1.55 8.10
N MET A 146 -6.03 -1.32 6.96
CA MET A 146 -7.21 -0.45 6.88
C MET A 146 -8.36 -0.96 7.75
N ASN A 147 -8.64 -2.27 7.71
CA ASN A 147 -9.71 -2.84 8.50
C ASN A 147 -9.36 -2.90 10.00
N ASN A 148 -8.08 -3.08 10.33
CA ASN A 148 -7.62 -3.04 11.72
C ASN A 148 -7.82 -1.67 12.37
N CYS A 149 -7.54 -0.60 11.62
CA CYS A 149 -7.54 0.77 12.13
C CYS A 149 -8.92 1.45 12.13
N GLN A 150 -10.00 0.66 12.04
CA GLN A 150 -11.35 1.19 12.24
C GLN A 150 -11.55 1.60 13.70
N HIS A 151 -12.14 2.78 13.91
CA HIS A 151 -12.42 3.29 15.24
C HIS A 151 -13.46 2.38 15.93
N ILE A 152 -13.07 1.74 17.02
CA ILE A 152 -13.97 1.01 17.90
C ILE A 152 -14.42 2.00 19.00
N PRO A 153 -15.65 2.54 18.95
CA PRO A 153 -16.09 3.63 19.82
C PRO A 153 -16.04 3.28 21.32
N ASN A 154 -16.12 1.98 21.65
CA ASN A 154 -16.12 1.49 23.03
C ASN A 154 -14.74 1.01 23.51
N ALA A 155 -13.72 1.04 22.67
CA ALA A 155 -12.42 0.51 23.05
C ALA A 155 -11.58 1.59 23.74
N LYS A 156 -11.20 1.33 25.00
CA LYS A 156 -10.38 2.24 25.79
C LYS A 156 -9.04 2.45 25.09
N ALA A 157 -8.78 3.68 24.64
CA ALA A 157 -7.46 4.06 24.17
C ALA A 157 -6.47 3.98 25.34
N VAL A 158 -5.32 3.36 25.11
CA VAL A 158 -4.27 3.19 26.11
C VAL A 158 -3.28 4.33 25.95
N ARG A 159 -3.01 5.06 27.04
CA ARG A 159 -1.98 6.10 27.06
C ARG A 159 -0.71 5.48 27.62
N LEU A 160 0.32 5.36 26.78
CA LEU A 160 1.62 4.83 27.18
C LEU A 160 2.64 5.97 27.34
N PRO A 161 3.48 5.94 28.39
CA PRO A 161 4.62 6.84 28.47
C PRO A 161 5.62 6.50 27.36
N ALA A 162 6.04 7.51 26.62
CA ALA A 162 7.03 7.40 25.55
C ALA A 162 8.08 8.50 25.74
N VAL A 163 9.36 8.12 25.71
CA VAL A 163 10.49 9.03 25.92
C VAL A 163 10.96 9.56 24.57
N VAL A 164 11.16 10.86 24.46
CA VAL A 164 11.69 11.50 23.25
C VAL A 164 13.16 11.15 23.13
N VAL A 165 13.51 10.33 22.15
CA VAL A 165 14.91 9.91 21.93
C VAL A 165 15.64 10.78 20.93
N GLN A 166 14.90 11.40 20.01
CA GLN A 166 15.48 12.30 19.03
C GLN A 166 14.47 13.36 18.61
N LYS A 167 14.92 14.62 18.58
CA LYS A 167 14.17 15.73 18.00
C LYS A 167 14.69 15.99 16.58
N CYS A 168 13.92 15.62 15.55
CA CYS A 168 14.35 15.86 14.17
C CYS A 168 14.30 17.37 13.86
N PRO A 169 15.23 17.90 13.06
CA PRO A 169 15.19 19.29 12.63
C PRO A 169 13.89 19.55 11.86
N ALA A 170 13.19 20.64 12.23
CA ALA A 170 11.97 21.03 11.55
C ALA A 170 12.27 21.37 10.08
N CYS A 171 11.46 20.83 9.17
CA CYS A 171 11.60 21.08 7.74
C CYS A 171 10.22 21.35 7.15
N CYS A 172 10.04 22.56 6.61
CA CYS A 172 8.73 23.04 6.14
C CYS A 172 7.66 22.91 7.25
N ASP A 173 6.58 22.16 7.00
CA ASP A 173 5.48 21.95 7.94
C ASP A 173 5.61 20.64 8.75
N ILE A 174 6.76 19.98 8.69
CA ILE A 174 7.00 18.68 9.36
C ILE A 174 7.81 18.92 10.63
N HIS A 175 7.24 18.51 11.77
CA HIS A 175 7.80 18.69 13.10
C HIS A 175 7.87 17.31 13.78
N GLU A 176 8.83 16.50 13.36
CA GLU A 176 8.92 15.10 13.74
C GLU A 176 9.69 14.90 15.06
N LEU A 177 9.16 14.02 15.91
CA LEU A 177 9.81 13.50 17.11
C LEU A 177 9.92 11.97 17.00
N TRP A 178 11.06 11.41 17.40
CA TRP A 178 11.20 9.97 17.57
C TRP A 178 10.99 9.63 19.04
N LEU A 179 10.00 8.79 19.30
CA LEU A 179 9.62 8.39 20.66
C LEU A 179 9.99 6.93 20.89
N SER A 180 10.59 6.64 22.03
CA SER A 180 10.84 5.29 22.50
C SER A 180 9.81 4.89 23.55
N LEU A 181 9.18 3.75 23.38
CA LEU A 181 8.19 3.23 24.32
C LEU A 181 8.41 1.74 24.56
N THR A 182 8.03 1.27 25.75
CA THR A 182 8.05 -0.15 26.08
C THR A 182 6.65 -0.72 25.88
N PHE A 183 6.52 -1.67 24.96
CA PHE A 183 5.27 -2.39 24.70
C PHE A 183 5.55 -3.88 24.69
N GLU A 184 4.79 -4.66 25.46
CA GLU A 184 4.96 -6.12 25.62
C GLU A 184 6.41 -6.52 25.97
N GLY A 185 7.06 -5.74 26.85
CA GLY A 185 8.44 -6.00 27.29
C GLY A 185 9.51 -5.70 26.23
N LYS A 186 9.14 -5.12 25.08
CA LYS A 186 10.08 -4.71 24.03
C LYS A 186 10.10 -3.21 23.88
N GLN A 187 11.30 -2.65 23.78
CA GLN A 187 11.51 -1.25 23.43
C GLN A 187 11.25 -1.06 21.94
N GLN A 188 10.43 -0.08 21.59
CA GLN A 188 10.09 0.26 20.21
C GLN A 188 10.28 1.76 20.00
N THR A 189 10.85 2.14 18.85
CA THR A 189 10.97 3.53 18.44
C THR A 189 9.93 3.83 17.36
N VAL A 190 9.19 4.92 17.54
CA VAL A 190 8.13 5.35 16.63
C VAL A 190 8.34 6.82 16.22
N PRO A 191 8.29 7.13 14.92
CA PRO A 191 8.26 8.51 14.44
C PRO A 191 6.83 9.07 14.55
N ILE A 192 6.71 10.32 15.02
CA ILE A 192 5.44 11.05 15.08
C ILE A 192 5.65 12.49 14.63
N ASP A 193 4.80 12.94 13.71
CA ASP A 193 4.70 14.34 13.34
C ASP A 193 3.77 15.05 14.34
N VAL A 194 4.32 16.01 15.07
CA VAL A 194 3.61 16.71 16.16
C VAL A 194 3.32 18.17 15.78
N HIS A 195 2.56 18.85 16.63
CA HIS A 195 2.35 20.28 16.46
C HIS A 195 3.67 21.08 16.66
N PRO A 196 3.95 22.13 15.87
CA PRO A 196 5.16 22.96 16.01
C PRO A 196 5.47 23.40 17.44
N GLN A 197 4.46 23.87 18.18
CA GLN A 197 4.65 24.31 19.57
C GLN A 197 5.03 23.17 20.52
N LEU A 198 4.53 21.95 20.29
CA LEU A 198 4.94 20.78 21.09
C LEU A 198 6.38 20.42 20.75
N HIS A 199 6.74 20.42 19.46
CA HIS A 199 8.11 20.18 19.01
C HIS A 199 9.08 21.17 19.63
N GLU A 200 8.80 22.48 19.58
CA GLU A 200 9.64 23.54 20.15
C GLU A 200 9.91 23.34 21.65
N ARG A 201 8.85 23.06 22.43
CA ARG A 201 8.92 22.92 23.89
C ARG A 201 9.60 21.64 24.35
N THR A 202 9.48 20.58 23.55
CA THR A 202 10.00 19.25 23.90
C THR A 202 11.51 19.18 23.70
N LYS A 203 12.17 18.49 24.62
CA LYS A 203 13.60 18.15 24.58
C LYS A 203 13.78 16.63 24.55
N GLU A 204 14.93 16.20 24.07
CA GLU A 204 15.34 14.80 24.18
C GLU A 204 15.44 14.41 25.66
N GLY A 205 14.92 13.23 26.00
CA GLY A 205 14.73 12.76 27.37
C GLY A 205 13.36 13.07 27.97
N ASP A 206 12.57 13.99 27.39
CA ASP A 206 11.23 14.28 27.89
C ASP A 206 10.29 13.08 27.70
N THR A 207 9.35 12.90 28.63
CA THR A 207 8.33 11.85 28.53
C THR A 207 7.01 12.45 28.05
N LEU A 208 6.52 11.95 26.92
CA LEU A 208 5.22 12.26 26.34
C LEU A 208 4.24 11.10 26.54
N ARG A 209 2.94 11.38 26.45
CA ARG A 209 1.89 10.35 26.53
C ARG A 209 1.40 10.02 25.13
N LEU A 210 1.82 8.87 24.59
CA LEU A 210 1.31 8.39 23.32
C LEU A 210 -0.05 7.71 23.52
N THR A 211 -1.07 8.19 22.79
CA THR A 211 -2.38 7.52 22.75
C THR A 211 -2.36 6.42 21.69
N MET A 212 -2.56 5.18 22.11
CA MET A 212 -2.67 4.02 21.25
C MET A 212 -4.10 3.46 21.27
N HIS A 213 -4.55 2.98 20.12
CA HIS A 213 -5.86 2.41 19.93
C HIS A 213 -5.76 0.89 19.77
N PRO A 214 -6.62 0.12 20.45
CA PRO A 214 -6.76 -1.31 20.17
C PRO A 214 -7.40 -1.48 18.79
N GLY A 215 -6.67 -2.07 17.85
CA GLY A 215 -7.19 -2.38 16.52
C GLY A 215 -8.16 -3.55 16.52
N VAL A 216 -8.98 -3.68 15.47
CA VAL A 216 -10.00 -4.73 15.33
C VAL A 216 -9.40 -6.14 15.39
N TYR A 217 -8.18 -6.32 14.87
CA TYR A 217 -7.48 -7.61 14.91
C TYR A 217 -6.56 -7.76 16.14
N GLY A 218 -6.72 -6.88 17.14
CA GLY A 218 -5.82 -6.81 18.29
C GLY A 218 -4.46 -6.20 17.97
N TRP A 219 -4.25 -5.67 16.75
CA TRP A 219 -3.02 -5.00 16.39
C TRP A 219 -3.09 -3.52 16.76
N PRO A 220 -2.31 -3.05 17.75
CA PRO A 220 -2.37 -1.67 18.17
C PRO A 220 -1.87 -0.71 17.09
N TRP A 221 -2.49 0.47 17.04
CA TRP A 221 -2.14 1.55 16.12
C TRP A 221 -2.18 2.91 16.80
N TYR A 222 -1.46 3.87 16.24
CA TYR A 222 -1.40 5.26 16.70
C TYR A 222 -1.56 6.22 15.52
N HIS A 223 -1.94 7.47 15.80
CA HIS A 223 -2.00 8.52 14.79
C HIS A 223 -0.59 9.00 14.43
N LYS A 224 -0.27 9.02 13.12
CA LYS A 224 1.03 9.53 12.63
C LYS A 224 1.18 11.04 12.78
N ASP A 225 0.04 11.74 12.75
CA ASP A 225 -0.05 13.18 12.81
C ASP A 225 -0.90 13.56 14.03
N ILE A 226 -0.29 14.25 15.00
CA ILE A 226 -0.94 14.77 16.21
C ILE A 226 -0.98 16.32 16.17
N LYS A 227 -0.83 16.96 14.99
CA LYS A 227 -0.83 18.43 14.84
C LYS A 227 -2.06 19.11 15.44
N ARG A 228 -3.20 18.43 15.59
CA ARG A 228 -4.44 19.05 16.05
C ARG A 228 -4.82 18.80 17.51
N ARG A 229 -4.07 18.00 18.28
CA ARG A 229 -4.41 17.69 19.68
C ARG A 229 -3.26 18.07 20.60
N TYR A 230 -3.45 19.18 21.30
CA TYR A 230 -2.59 19.63 22.40
C TYR A 230 -3.00 18.95 23.69
N GLU A 231 -2.57 17.71 23.94
CA GLU A 231 -2.49 17.15 25.30
C GLU A 231 -1.36 16.14 25.41
#